data_AF-A0ABD1W8H2-F1
#
_entry.id   AF-A0ABD1W8H2-F1
#
_cell.length_a   1.000
_cell.length_b   1.000
_cell.length_c   1.000
_cell.angle_alpha   90.00
_cell.angle_beta   90.00
_cell.angle_gamma   90.00
#
_symmetry.space_group_name_H-M   'P 1'
#
loop_
_entity.id
_entity.type
_entity.pdbx_description
1 polymer ?
#
loop_
_entity_poly.entity_id
_entity_poly.type
_entity_poly.pdbx_seq_one_letter_code
_entity_poly.pdbx_strand_id
1 'polypeptide(L)'
;MATGLETAAEIDNQEKVHGSVMLFNQWSYDGVEISDLSVEDYITATTSKHATYISHTTGSGPRENATHIEYAMVVRRQAVDFSPLRRVNQSIYLITTEARESAFRNIKSIAECLADELINAAKGSSNSYVIKKKDEIEQVAKATV
;
A
#
# COMPACT_ATOMS: atom_id res chain seq x y z
N MET A 1 35.56 31.11 37.77
CA MET A 1 34.68 32.03 37.01
C MET A 1 35.10 31.99 35.55
N ALA A 2 34.22 31.45 34.70
CA ALA A 2 34.22 31.31 33.24
C ALA A 2 33.48 29.99 32.93
N THR A 3 32.18 29.85 33.17
CA THR A 3 31.04 30.20 32.28
C THR A 3 31.29 29.98 30.79
N GLY A 4 30.60 28.99 30.21
CA GLY A 4 30.18 29.01 28.81
C GLY A 4 30.88 28.02 27.89
N LEU A 5 30.43 26.76 27.90
CA LEU A 5 30.58 25.85 26.74
C LEU A 5 29.49 24.75 26.79
N GLU A 6 28.25 25.19 26.94
CA GLU A 6 27.07 24.43 26.52
C GLU A 6 26.56 25.06 25.22
N THR A 7 27.21 24.80 24.09
CA THR A 7 26.69 25.18 22.76
C THR A 7 27.30 24.29 21.68
N ALA A 8 26.70 23.12 21.46
CA ALA A 8 26.87 22.34 20.22
C ALA A 8 25.85 21.20 20.06
N ALA A 9 25.09 20.83 21.12
CA ALA A 9 24.13 19.74 21.07
C ALA A 9 22.67 20.17 20.79
N GLU A 10 22.41 21.45 20.51
CA GLU A 10 21.04 21.99 20.33
C GLU A 10 20.80 22.59 18.94
N ILE A 11 21.56 22.17 17.92
CA ILE A 11 21.33 22.60 16.54
C ILE A 11 21.17 21.36 15.65
N ASP A 12 20.04 20.67 15.78
CA ASP A 12 19.32 20.06 14.64
C ASP A 12 17.85 19.74 14.97
N ASN A 13 17.22 20.55 15.83
CA ASN A 13 15.75 20.62 15.92
C ASN A 13 15.28 21.86 15.13
N GLN A 14 15.66 21.94 13.86
CA GLN A 14 15.07 22.91 12.94
C GLN A 14 13.92 22.25 12.18
N GLU A 15 12.73 22.42 12.78
CA GLU A 15 11.40 22.46 12.18
C GLU A 15 11.32 22.13 10.68
N LYS A 16 11.00 20.88 10.35
CA LYS A 16 10.06 20.66 9.25
C LYS A 16 8.69 21.05 9.78
N VAL A 17 8.31 22.30 9.52
CA VAL A 17 6.91 22.73 9.63
C VAL A 17 6.10 21.80 8.73
N HIS A 18 5.56 20.73 9.30
CA HIS A 18 4.53 19.92 8.67
C HIS A 18 3.32 20.83 8.55
N GLY A 19 3.27 21.58 7.44
CA GLY A 19 2.33 22.67 7.25
C GLY A 19 0.91 22.16 7.41
N SER A 20 0.29 22.49 8.55
CA SER A 20 -1.15 22.53 8.93
C SER A 20 -2.12 21.43 8.47
N VAL A 21 -1.71 20.50 7.63
CA VAL A 21 -2.55 19.50 6.99
C VAL A 21 -2.35 18.21 7.75
N MET A 22 -3.27 17.95 8.66
CA MET A 22 -3.34 16.69 9.38
C MET A 22 -4.13 15.69 8.55
N LEU A 23 -3.71 14.42 8.58
CA LEU A 23 -4.46 13.34 7.98
C LEU A 23 -5.83 13.21 8.66
N PHE A 24 -6.90 13.26 7.87
CA PHE A 24 -8.29 13.24 8.35
C PHE A 24 -8.60 14.30 9.44
N ASN A 25 -7.87 15.42 9.46
CA ASN A 25 -7.97 16.45 10.51
C ASN A 25 -7.73 15.94 11.95
N GLN A 26 -7.09 14.78 12.11
CA GLN A 26 -6.81 14.19 13.44
C GLN A 26 -5.41 13.59 13.58
N TRP A 27 -4.82 13.04 12.52
CA TRP A 27 -3.58 12.27 12.58
C TRP A 27 -2.40 13.03 11.97
N SER A 28 -1.21 12.91 12.55
CA SER A 28 0.02 13.42 11.94
C SER A 28 0.51 12.47 10.84
N TYR A 29 1.26 13.00 9.86
CA TYR A 29 1.99 12.21 8.86
C TYR A 29 3.37 11.74 9.34
N ASP A 30 3.72 12.05 10.58
CA ASP A 30 5.02 11.74 11.16
C ASP A 30 5.21 10.21 11.32
N GLY A 31 6.32 9.68 10.84
CA GLY A 31 6.61 8.23 10.82
C GLY A 31 5.94 7.42 9.70
N VAL A 32 5.26 8.05 8.73
CA VAL A 32 4.69 7.36 7.57
C VAL A 32 5.76 7.19 6.47
N GLU A 33 6.38 6.01 6.43
CA GLU A 33 7.36 5.65 5.39
C GLU A 33 6.79 4.62 4.40
N ILE A 34 7.17 4.76 3.12
CA ILE A 34 6.80 3.83 2.05
C ILE A 34 8.01 2.92 1.78
N SER A 35 7.82 1.60 1.87
CA SER A 35 8.89 0.61 1.66
C SER A 35 9.22 0.36 0.18
N ASP A 36 8.26 0.54 -0.73
CA ASP A 36 8.43 0.32 -2.17
C ASP A 36 8.65 1.66 -2.92
N LEU A 37 9.88 1.92 -3.36
CA LEU A 37 10.27 3.13 -4.11
C LEU A 37 9.43 3.33 -5.38
N SER A 38 9.08 2.26 -6.09
CA SER A 38 8.35 2.34 -7.37
C SER A 38 6.94 2.94 -7.25
N VAL A 39 6.36 2.90 -6.05
CA VAL A 39 4.97 3.32 -5.81
C VAL A 39 4.88 4.61 -5.00
N GLU A 40 6.03 5.15 -4.56
CA GLU A 40 6.12 6.39 -3.80
C GLU A 40 5.48 7.57 -4.54
N ASP A 41 5.78 7.74 -5.83
CA ASP A 41 5.20 8.82 -6.63
C ASP A 41 3.69 8.67 -6.87
N TYR A 42 3.14 7.46 -6.69
CA TYR A 42 1.72 7.17 -6.90
C TYR A 42 0.90 7.19 -5.61
N ILE A 43 1.55 7.17 -4.45
CA ILE A 43 0.88 7.13 -3.15
C ILE A 43 1.37 8.27 -2.29
N THR A 44 0.43 9.10 -1.94
CA THR A 44 0.70 10.42 -1.45
C THR A 44 0.83 10.40 0.06
N ALA A 45 1.99 9.93 0.54
CA ALA A 45 2.37 9.96 1.96
C ALA A 45 3.28 11.15 2.33
N THR A 46 3.75 11.94 1.36
CA THR A 46 4.65 13.07 1.63
C THR A 46 3.89 14.40 1.59
N THR A 47 3.83 15.08 2.74
CA THR A 47 3.17 16.38 2.98
C THR A 47 3.54 17.47 1.95
N SER A 48 4.72 17.39 1.31
CA SER A 48 5.20 18.41 0.36
C SER A 48 4.67 18.29 -1.07
N LYS A 49 4.14 17.13 -1.48
CA LYS A 49 3.72 16.91 -2.88
C LYS A 49 2.20 16.75 -3.01
N HIS A 50 1.57 15.89 -2.20
CA HIS A 50 0.14 15.59 -2.31
C HIS A 50 -0.41 15.08 -0.97
N ALA A 51 -1.63 15.49 -0.59
CA ALA A 51 -2.22 15.23 0.73
C ALA A 51 -3.35 14.18 0.67
N THR A 52 -3.05 12.93 0.29
CA THR A 52 -4.04 11.84 0.28
C THR A 52 -3.42 10.52 0.74
N TYR A 53 -3.57 10.17 2.01
CA TYR A 53 -3.02 8.91 2.50
C TYR A 53 -3.77 7.70 1.94
N ILE A 54 -3.01 6.77 1.36
CA ILE A 54 -3.48 5.42 1.01
C ILE A 54 -2.75 4.46 1.95
N SER A 55 -3.48 3.48 2.50
CA SER A 55 -2.96 2.54 3.49
C SER A 55 -1.69 1.82 3.01
N HIS A 56 -0.76 1.55 3.93
CA HIS A 56 0.52 0.84 3.78
C HIS A 56 0.51 -0.52 3.01
N THR A 57 -0.65 -0.99 2.54
CA THR A 57 -0.84 -2.18 1.71
C THR A 57 -0.38 -2.04 0.26
N THR A 58 0.24 -0.92 -0.11
CA THR A 58 0.91 -0.68 -1.38
C THR A 58 1.82 -1.83 -1.88
N GLY A 59 2.49 -2.54 -0.96
CA GLY A 59 3.31 -3.71 -1.26
C GLY A 59 2.53 -4.99 -1.58
N SER A 60 1.21 -5.01 -1.33
CA SER A 60 0.35 -6.19 -1.54
C SER A 60 -0.28 -6.24 -2.95
N GLY A 61 -0.05 -5.24 -3.79
CA GLY A 61 -0.42 -5.33 -5.21
C GLY A 61 0.45 -6.37 -5.95
N PRO A 62 -0.13 -7.21 -6.84
CA PRO A 62 0.61 -8.22 -7.58
C PRO A 62 1.64 -7.58 -8.50
N ARG A 63 2.85 -8.15 -8.57
CA ARG A 63 3.97 -7.62 -9.37
C ARG A 63 3.94 -8.08 -10.82
N GLU A 64 3.47 -9.29 -11.04
CA GLU A 64 3.39 -9.95 -12.34
C GLU A 64 1.98 -10.49 -12.59
N ASN A 65 1.54 -10.50 -13.85
CA ASN A 65 0.28 -11.10 -14.29
C ASN A 65 0.49 -12.00 -15.51
N ALA A 66 -0.39 -12.98 -15.66
CA ALA A 66 -0.54 -13.68 -16.93
C ALA A 66 -1.58 -12.97 -17.81
N THR A 67 -1.14 -12.48 -18.97
CA THR A 67 -2.05 -11.94 -19.99
C THR A 67 -2.39 -13.01 -21.02
N HIS A 68 -3.64 -12.97 -21.49
CA HIS A 68 -4.10 -13.81 -22.57
C HIS A 68 -3.66 -13.21 -23.90
N ILE A 69 -2.73 -13.89 -24.59
CA ILE A 69 -2.24 -13.49 -25.91
C ILE A 69 -2.72 -14.51 -26.93
N GLU A 70 -3.41 -14.02 -27.95
CA GLU A 70 -3.86 -14.82 -29.07
C GLU A 70 -3.11 -14.40 -30.33
N TYR A 71 -2.55 -15.37 -31.04
CA TYR A 71 -1.99 -15.16 -32.37
C TYR A 71 -2.24 -16.39 -33.23
N ALA A 72 -2.81 -16.18 -34.43
CA ALA A 72 -3.02 -17.22 -35.43
C ALA A 72 -3.67 -18.51 -34.88
N MET A 73 -4.81 -18.39 -34.18
CA MET A 73 -5.55 -19.51 -33.55
C MET A 73 -4.82 -20.26 -32.43
N VAL A 74 -3.63 -19.81 -32.03
CA VAL A 74 -2.93 -20.30 -30.84
C VAL A 74 -3.14 -19.31 -29.71
N VAL A 75 -3.69 -19.81 -28.61
CA VAL A 75 -3.88 -19.05 -27.38
C VAL A 75 -2.83 -19.48 -26.38
N ARG A 76 -2.08 -18.52 -25.85
CA ARG A 76 -1.14 -18.76 -24.74
C ARG A 76 -1.26 -17.68 -23.69
N ARG A 77 -0.94 -18.05 -22.46
CA ARG A 77 -0.75 -17.07 -21.39
C ARG A 77 0.71 -16.64 -21.37
N GLN A 78 0.93 -15.34 -21.33
CA GLN A 78 2.27 -14.76 -21.24
C GLN A 78 2.36 -13.93 -19.97
N ALA A 79 3.40 -14.16 -19.17
CA ALA A 79 3.71 -13.32 -18.03
C ALA A 79 4.13 -11.91 -18.49
N VAL A 80 3.54 -10.89 -17.86
CA VAL A 80 3.78 -9.47 -18.10
C VAL A 80 3.82 -8.74 -16.76
N ASP A 81 4.72 -7.77 -16.64
CA ASP A 81 4.88 -6.95 -15.43
C ASP A 81 3.72 -5.95 -15.25
N PHE A 82 3.39 -5.65 -14.00
CA PHE A 82 2.43 -4.60 -13.67
C PHE A 82 3.09 -3.22 -13.55
N SER A 83 2.39 -2.19 -14.06
CA SER A 83 2.75 -0.80 -13.75
C SER A 83 2.46 -0.47 -12.27
N PRO A 84 3.21 0.45 -11.64
CA PRO A 84 3.00 0.79 -10.23
C PRO A 84 1.59 1.31 -9.93
N LEU A 85 1.02 2.13 -10.82
CA LEU A 85 -0.36 2.59 -10.69
C LEU A 85 -1.37 1.44 -10.72
N ARG A 86 -1.15 0.43 -11.59
CA ARG A 86 -2.04 -0.73 -11.67
C ARG A 86 -1.94 -1.60 -10.42
N ARG A 87 -0.76 -1.68 -9.78
CA ARG A 87 -0.59 -2.34 -8.48
C ARG A 87 -1.46 -1.70 -7.39
N VAL A 88 -1.46 -0.37 -7.30
CA VAL A 88 -2.27 0.38 -6.33
C VAL A 88 -3.76 0.20 -6.59
N ASN A 89 -4.19 0.35 -7.85
CA ASN A 89 -5.60 0.20 -8.19
C ASN A 89 -6.09 -1.22 -7.90
N GLN A 90 -5.27 -2.23 -8.18
CA GLN A 90 -5.60 -3.63 -7.92
C GLN A 90 -5.68 -3.91 -6.41
N SER A 91 -4.77 -3.38 -5.59
CA SER A 91 -4.81 -3.60 -4.14
C SER A 91 -6.06 -2.96 -3.50
N ILE A 92 -6.39 -1.73 -3.88
CA ILE A 92 -7.61 -1.04 -3.39
C ILE A 92 -8.87 -1.82 -3.80
N TYR A 93 -8.92 -2.29 -5.05
CA TYR A 93 -10.03 -3.10 -5.54
C TYR A 93 -10.20 -4.39 -4.74
N LEU A 94 -9.11 -5.12 -4.47
CA LEU A 94 -9.15 -6.37 -3.72
C LEU A 94 -9.59 -6.15 -2.27
N ILE A 95 -9.10 -5.09 -1.60
CA ILE A 95 -9.49 -4.74 -0.22
C ILE A 95 -10.98 -4.40 -0.14
N THR A 96 -11.49 -3.56 -1.05
CA THR A 96 -12.90 -3.15 -1.03
C THR A 96 -13.84 -4.29 -1.38
N THR A 97 -13.41 -5.19 -2.27
CA THR A 97 -14.16 -6.41 -2.61
C THR A 97 -14.21 -7.37 -1.42
N GLU A 98 -13.08 -7.61 -0.75
CA GLU A 98 -13.02 -8.44 0.47
C GLU A 98 -13.91 -7.85 1.56
N ALA A 99 -13.77 -6.57 1.87
CA ALA A 99 -14.53 -5.94 2.94
C ALA A 99 -16.04 -6.11 2.69
N ARG A 100 -16.47 -5.98 1.43
CA ARG A 100 -17.86 -6.20 1.02
C ARG A 100 -18.30 -7.65 1.20
N GLU A 101 -17.50 -8.61 0.75
CA GLU A 101 -17.83 -10.04 0.84
C GLU A 101 -17.82 -10.55 2.29
N SER A 102 -16.86 -10.10 3.09
CA SER A 102 -16.66 -10.45 4.50
C SER A 102 -17.73 -9.84 5.43
N ALA A 103 -18.23 -8.65 5.08
CA ALA A 103 -19.35 -8.02 5.77
C ALA A 103 -20.72 -8.57 5.34
N PHE A 104 -20.82 -9.24 4.19
CA PHE A 104 -22.11 -9.70 3.67
C PHE A 104 -22.68 -10.81 4.55
N ARG A 105 -23.87 -10.58 5.13
CA ARG A 105 -24.56 -11.48 6.07
C ARG A 105 -23.76 -11.76 7.35
N ASN A 106 -22.81 -10.90 7.69
CA ASN A 106 -22.05 -10.95 8.92
C ASN A 106 -22.61 -9.96 9.95
N ILE A 107 -22.35 -10.23 11.24
CA ILE A 107 -22.71 -9.36 12.36
C ILE A 107 -21.74 -8.17 12.42
N LYS A 108 -20.47 -8.39 12.04
CA LYS A 108 -19.44 -7.35 11.98
C LYS A 108 -19.82 -6.28 10.97
N SER A 109 -19.56 -5.02 11.33
CA SER A 109 -19.77 -3.90 10.41
C SER A 109 -18.71 -3.88 9.31
N ILE A 110 -19.02 -3.22 8.18
CA ILE A 110 -18.08 -3.06 7.06
C ILE A 110 -16.74 -2.43 7.50
N ALA A 111 -16.79 -1.52 8.47
CA ALA A 111 -15.60 -0.84 8.97
C ALA A 111 -14.68 -1.77 9.77
N GLU A 112 -15.26 -2.68 10.57
CA GLU A 112 -14.50 -3.68 11.33
C GLU A 112 -13.84 -4.71 10.42
N CYS A 113 -14.58 -5.23 9.43
CA CYS A 113 -14.02 -6.15 8.45
C CYS A 113 -12.87 -5.51 7.66
N LEU A 114 -13.03 -4.25 7.24
CA LEU A 114 -11.99 -3.52 6.52
C LEU A 114 -10.75 -3.29 7.41
N ALA A 115 -10.95 -2.92 8.67
CA ALA A 115 -9.85 -2.74 9.62
C ALA A 115 -9.08 -4.05 9.86
N ASP A 116 -9.80 -5.17 10.05
CA ASP A 116 -9.21 -6.50 10.21
C ASP A 116 -8.36 -6.87 8.97
N GLU A 117 -8.88 -6.62 7.77
CA GLU A 117 -8.17 -6.92 6.52
C GLU A 117 -6.92 -6.04 6.34
N LEU A 118 -7.00 -4.74 6.64
CA LEU A 118 -5.83 -3.85 6.59
C LEU A 118 -4.72 -4.29 7.54
N ILE A 119 -5.07 -4.71 8.76
CA ILE A 119 -4.10 -5.20 9.75
C ILE A 119 -3.46 -6.51 9.28
N ASN A 120 -4.27 -7.43 8.74
CA ASN A 120 -3.78 -8.72 8.25
C ASN A 120 -2.90 -8.59 7.00
N ALA A 121 -3.29 -7.71 6.08
CA ALA A 121 -2.54 -7.41 4.87
C ALA A 121 -1.21 -6.71 5.19
N ALA A 122 -1.18 -5.78 6.15
CA ALA A 122 0.05 -5.12 6.61
C ALA A 122 1.06 -6.13 7.20
N LYS A 123 0.56 -7.18 7.87
CA LYS A 123 1.39 -8.27 8.41
C LYS A 123 1.82 -9.30 7.36
N GLY A 124 1.30 -9.24 6.12
CA GLY A 124 1.54 -10.26 5.10
C GLY A 124 0.93 -11.61 5.46
N SER A 125 -0.15 -11.65 6.25
CA SER A 125 -0.78 -12.90 6.68
C SER A 125 -1.55 -13.55 5.53
N SER A 126 -1.40 -14.86 5.36
CA SER A 126 -2.21 -15.68 4.45
C SER A 126 -3.70 -15.69 4.81
N ASN A 127 -4.09 -15.19 5.99
CA ASN A 127 -5.50 -15.03 6.32
C ASN A 127 -6.17 -13.97 5.45
N SER A 128 -5.42 -12.92 5.08
CA SER A 128 -5.94 -11.83 4.23
C SER A 128 -6.28 -12.35 2.83
N TYR A 129 -7.39 -11.87 2.30
CA TYR A 129 -7.82 -12.15 0.94
C TYR A 129 -6.88 -11.51 -0.08
N VAL A 130 -6.40 -10.30 0.22
CA VAL A 130 -5.55 -9.53 -0.68
C VAL A 130 -4.25 -10.28 -0.97
N ILE A 131 -3.61 -10.84 0.06
CA ILE A 131 -2.36 -11.61 -0.11
C ILE A 131 -2.63 -12.93 -0.83
N LYS A 132 -3.70 -13.65 -0.48
CA LYS A 132 -4.10 -14.88 -1.20
C LYS A 132 -4.26 -14.62 -2.70
N LYS A 133 -5.01 -13.57 -3.07
CA LYS A 133 -5.24 -13.23 -4.47
C LYS A 133 -3.98 -12.73 -5.18
N LYS A 134 -3.14 -11.97 -4.48
CA LYS A 134 -1.82 -11.58 -5.00
C LYS A 134 -0.99 -12.82 -5.34
N ASP A 135 -0.85 -13.73 -4.39
CA ASP A 135 -0.02 -14.94 -4.53
C ASP A 135 -0.58 -15.86 -5.62
N GLU A 136 -1.91 -16.02 -5.71
CA GLU A 136 -2.56 -16.78 -6.79
C GLU A 136 -2.21 -16.21 -8.18
N ILE A 137 -2.27 -14.88 -8.35
CA ILE A 137 -1.97 -14.22 -9.62
C ILE A 137 -0.48 -14.36 -9.97
N GLU A 138 0.40 -14.13 -9.01
CA GLU A 138 1.85 -14.27 -9.22
C GLU A 138 2.26 -15.72 -9.48
N GLN A 139 1.59 -16.69 -8.85
CA GLN A 139 1.82 -18.11 -9.11
C GLN A 139 1.40 -18.51 -10.53
N VAL A 140 0.27 -18.00 -11.02
CA VAL A 140 -0.17 -18.25 -12.40
C VAL A 140 0.80 -17.60 -13.40
N ALA A 141 1.30 -16.39 -13.12
CA ALA A 141 2.31 -15.75 -13.95
C ALA A 141 3.60 -16.59 -14.02
N LYS A 142 4.14 -17.02 -12.88
CA LYS A 142 5.33 -17.89 -12.80
C LYS A 142 5.18 -19.20 -13.56
N ALA A 143 3.99 -19.81 -13.54
CA ALA A 143 3.73 -21.06 -14.26
C ALA A 143 3.69 -20.88 -15.79
N THR A 144 3.59 -19.64 -16.27
CA THR A 144 3.49 -19.30 -17.70
C THR A 144 4.79 -18.76 -18.30
N VAL A 145 5.84 -18.62 -17.47
CA VAL A 145 7.20 -18.24 -17.89
C VAL A 145 7.95 -19.44 -18.43
#